data_AF-A0A0L0VRR2-F1
#
_entry.id   AF-A0A0L0VRR2-F1
#
_cell.length_a   1.000
_cell.length_b   1.000
_cell.length_c   1.000
_cell.angle_alpha   90.00
_cell.angle_beta   90.00
_cell.angle_gamma   90.00
#
_symmetry.space_group_name_H-M   'P 1'
#
loop_
_entity.id
_entity.type
_entity.pdbx_description
1 polymer ?
#
loop_
_entity_poly.entity_id
_entity_poly.type
_entity_poly.pdbx_seq_one_letter_code
_entity_poly.pdbx_strand_id
1 'polypeptide(L)'
;MDRPYSKFSQSKKWLEELAPQHRAQMCEVDDEPYYLFKPVELASGLLVVPIFFYSQESEIYSKCIAPQIKDLYTIHTSQFKKNYAKTQINGYKLSEECADAFYEHDGKGNQKKIQLPNPWRKKADGRVIRNVPITLYATDTSGNISKKFNKHISFYFTLSGLPPNLSNQEYNCHFLSTSNRATGLEIASQIVAEMNNITREGLIAFDSTSMKEVLVTGMVKCFLGDSLLHTEVTNTPNPGSSSNP
;
A
#
# COMPACT_ATOMS: atom_id res chain seq x y z
N MET A 1 29.52 -20.70 -9.41
CA MET A 1 29.13 -19.36 -8.92
C MET A 1 27.62 -19.31 -8.87
N ASP A 2 27.09 -19.58 -7.68
CA ASP A 2 25.66 -19.75 -7.41
C ASP A 2 24.92 -18.42 -7.54
N ARG A 3 23.88 -18.38 -8.36
CA ARG A 3 22.89 -17.30 -8.31
C ARG A 3 21.86 -17.66 -7.24
N PRO A 4 21.67 -16.87 -6.17
CA PRO A 4 20.61 -17.12 -5.22
C PRO A 4 19.30 -16.63 -5.84
N TYR A 5 18.63 -17.49 -6.59
CA TYR A 5 17.26 -17.20 -7.03
C TYR A 5 16.29 -17.44 -5.87
N SER A 6 15.93 -16.41 -5.10
CA SER A 6 14.79 -16.48 -4.18
C SER A 6 13.50 -16.17 -4.94
N LYS A 7 12.94 -17.16 -5.63
CA LYS A 7 11.72 -16.94 -6.43
C LYS A 7 10.47 -17.14 -5.56
N PHE A 8 10.06 -16.09 -4.84
CA PHE A 8 8.64 -15.94 -4.48
C PHE A 8 7.88 -15.73 -5.81
N SER A 9 7.30 -16.79 -6.36
CA SER A 9 6.68 -16.82 -7.71
C SER A 9 5.44 -15.93 -7.87
N GLN A 10 5.08 -15.17 -6.83
CA GLN A 10 3.93 -14.27 -6.81
C GLN A 10 4.31 -12.81 -7.11
N SER A 11 5.58 -12.50 -7.42
CA SER A 11 6.04 -11.13 -7.69
C SER A 11 5.20 -10.40 -8.75
N LYS A 12 4.73 -11.10 -9.79
CA LYS A 12 3.83 -10.53 -10.80
C LYS A 12 2.46 -10.15 -10.22
N LYS A 13 1.84 -11.05 -9.46
CA LYS A 13 0.56 -10.78 -8.76
C LYS A 13 0.69 -9.59 -7.82
N TRP A 14 1.80 -9.50 -7.09
CA TRP A 14 2.06 -8.36 -6.21
C TRP A 14 2.35 -7.07 -6.97
N LEU A 15 3.05 -7.13 -8.10
CA LEU A 15 3.39 -5.95 -8.88
C LEU A 15 2.20 -5.41 -9.70
N GLU A 16 1.36 -6.30 -10.22
CA GLU A 16 0.34 -5.95 -11.22
C GLU A 16 -1.10 -6.04 -10.67
N GLU A 17 -1.37 -6.99 -9.77
CA GLU A 17 -2.73 -7.33 -9.33
C GLU A 17 -3.09 -6.79 -7.94
N LEU A 18 -2.15 -6.16 -7.22
CA LEU A 18 -2.44 -5.46 -5.96
C LEU A 18 -3.53 -4.41 -6.21
N ALA A 19 -4.62 -4.47 -5.45
CA ALA A 19 -5.69 -3.50 -5.60
C ALA A 19 -5.20 -2.08 -5.26
N PRO A 20 -5.72 -1.02 -5.92
CA PRO A 20 -5.20 0.34 -5.79
C PRO A 20 -5.04 0.85 -4.35
N GLN A 21 -5.94 0.47 -3.46
CA GLN A 21 -5.92 0.86 -2.03
C GLN A 21 -4.75 0.25 -1.24
N HIS A 22 -4.13 -0.82 -1.73
CA HIS A 22 -3.01 -1.51 -1.06
C HIS A 22 -1.65 -1.15 -1.66
N ARG A 23 -1.64 -0.29 -2.68
CA ARG A 23 -0.42 0.19 -3.33
C ARG A 23 0.18 1.36 -2.57
N ALA A 24 1.47 1.62 -2.78
CA ALA A 24 2.09 2.86 -2.31
C ALA A 24 1.35 4.06 -2.92
N GLN A 25 0.78 4.90 -2.05
CA GLN A 25 -0.10 6.01 -2.46
C GLN A 25 0.67 7.27 -2.84
N MET A 26 1.94 7.32 -2.42
CA MET A 26 2.80 8.48 -2.52
C MET A 26 4.25 8.02 -2.72
N CYS A 27 5.02 8.78 -3.49
CA CYS A 27 6.47 8.79 -3.44
C CYS A 27 6.97 10.20 -3.15
N GLU A 28 8.21 10.29 -2.67
CA GLU A 28 8.92 11.54 -2.45
C GLU A 28 10.07 11.61 -3.45
N VAL A 29 10.18 12.73 -4.16
CA VAL A 29 11.26 13.02 -5.09
C VAL A 29 11.74 14.43 -4.76
N ASP A 30 13.01 14.58 -4.40
CA ASP A 30 13.62 15.86 -3.99
C ASP A 30 12.83 16.59 -2.87
N ASP A 31 12.46 15.85 -1.81
CA ASP A 31 11.61 16.32 -0.69
C ASP A 31 10.18 16.77 -1.08
N GLU A 32 9.77 16.59 -2.34
CA GLU A 32 8.43 16.92 -2.81
C GLU A 32 7.53 15.68 -2.91
N PRO A 33 6.31 15.72 -2.34
CA PRO A 33 5.42 14.57 -2.30
C PRO A 33 4.53 14.45 -3.55
N TYR A 34 4.69 13.35 -4.28
CA TYR A 34 3.89 12.99 -5.45
C TYR A 34 2.89 11.90 -5.10
N TYR A 35 1.63 12.07 -5.50
CA TYR A 35 0.55 11.13 -5.16
C TYR A 35 0.02 10.43 -6.41
N LEU A 36 -0.44 9.19 -6.23
CA LEU A 36 -1.20 8.51 -7.27
C LEU A 36 -2.44 9.34 -7.67
N PHE A 37 -2.76 9.30 -8.96
CA PHE A 37 -3.89 9.98 -9.61
C PHE A 37 -3.85 11.52 -9.57
N LYS A 38 -2.66 12.11 -9.35
CA LYS A 38 -2.45 13.55 -9.51
C LYS A 38 -1.64 13.86 -10.76
N PRO A 39 -2.02 14.85 -11.57
CA PRO A 39 -1.19 15.30 -12.69
C PRO A 39 0.21 15.74 -12.22
N VAL A 40 1.22 15.34 -12.99
CA VAL A 40 2.63 15.70 -12.83
C VAL A 40 3.14 16.20 -14.17
N GLU A 41 3.83 17.33 -14.17
CA GLU A 41 4.53 17.82 -15.35
C GLU A 41 5.96 17.24 -15.35
N LEU A 42 6.34 16.57 -16.44
CA LEU A 42 7.69 16.06 -16.63
C LEU A 42 8.64 17.20 -17.04
N ALA A 43 9.95 17.00 -16.89
CA ALA A 43 10.96 17.96 -17.37
C ALA A 43 10.86 18.26 -18.88
N SER A 44 10.22 17.38 -19.66
CA SER A 44 9.91 17.59 -21.07
C SER A 44 8.72 18.53 -21.33
N GLY A 45 8.01 18.98 -20.29
CA GLY A 45 6.74 19.71 -20.36
C GLY A 45 5.52 18.81 -20.60
N LEU A 46 5.70 17.50 -20.72
CA LEU A 46 4.58 16.56 -20.87
C LEU A 46 3.86 16.38 -19.53
N LEU A 47 2.54 16.58 -19.52
CA LEU A 47 1.71 16.28 -18.37
C LEU A 47 1.37 14.78 -18.35
N VAL A 48 1.49 14.13 -17.19
CA VAL A 48 1.17 12.71 -16.99
C VAL A 48 0.43 12.50 -15.67
N VAL A 49 -0.29 11.39 -15.53
CA VAL A 49 -0.96 10.99 -14.29
C VAL A 49 -0.37 9.67 -13.79
N PRO A 50 0.34 9.65 -12.64
CA PRO A 50 0.85 8.43 -12.02
C PRO A 50 -0.29 7.51 -11.57
N ILE A 51 -0.17 6.22 -11.91
CA ILE A 51 -1.14 5.17 -11.52
C ILE A 51 -0.50 4.04 -10.71
N PHE A 52 0.83 3.96 -10.68
CA PHE A 52 1.56 2.94 -9.94
C PHE A 52 3.01 3.36 -9.68
N PHE A 53 3.44 3.38 -8.42
CA PHE A 53 4.84 3.57 -8.04
C PHE A 53 5.53 2.23 -7.73
N TYR A 54 6.78 2.09 -8.15
CA TYR A 54 7.60 0.91 -7.85
C TYR A 54 9.08 1.26 -7.75
N SER A 55 9.83 0.41 -7.04
CA SER A 55 11.28 0.50 -6.96
C SER A 55 11.91 -0.55 -7.88
N GLN A 56 12.90 -0.14 -8.67
CA GLN A 56 13.75 -1.02 -9.47
C GLN A 56 15.20 -0.56 -9.28
N GLU A 57 16.09 -1.47 -8.88
CA GLU A 57 17.52 -1.18 -8.68
C GLU A 57 17.80 0.00 -7.72
N SER A 58 16.95 0.20 -6.71
CA SER A 58 16.98 1.29 -5.72
C SER A 58 16.52 2.65 -6.24
N GLU A 59 16.05 2.73 -7.47
CA GLU A 59 15.43 3.93 -8.03
C GLU A 59 13.90 3.79 -8.05
N ILE A 60 13.21 4.91 -7.86
CA ILE A 60 11.74 4.97 -7.87
C ILE A 60 11.26 5.29 -9.29
N TYR A 61 10.39 4.43 -9.80
CA TYR A 61 9.73 4.57 -11.09
C TYR A 61 8.21 4.67 -10.93
N SER A 62 7.55 5.23 -11.93
CA SER A 62 6.10 5.32 -11.99
C SER A 62 5.56 4.84 -13.34
N LYS A 63 4.50 4.02 -13.33
CA LYS A 63 3.66 3.86 -14.51
C LYS A 63 2.68 5.03 -14.54
N CYS A 64 2.61 5.72 -15.68
CA CYS A 64 1.78 6.91 -15.85
C CYS A 64 0.89 6.80 -17.09
N ILE A 65 -0.22 7.52 -17.07
CA ILE A 65 -1.07 7.77 -18.23
C ILE A 65 -0.76 9.17 -18.74
N ALA A 66 -0.41 9.30 -20.01
CA ALA A 66 -0.35 10.59 -20.68
C ALA A 66 -1.74 10.93 -21.26
N PRO A 67 -2.36 12.05 -20.86
CA PRO A 67 -3.59 12.49 -21.49
C PRO A 67 -3.31 12.88 -22.94
N GLN A 68 -4.17 12.45 -23.86
CA GLN A 68 -4.10 12.93 -25.24
C GLN A 68 -4.72 14.32 -25.31
N ILE A 69 -3.88 15.35 -25.45
CA ILE A 69 -4.33 16.70 -25.79
C ILE A 69 -4.73 16.65 -27.27
N LYS A 70 -6.04 16.59 -27.54
CA LYS A 70 -6.56 16.38 -28.90
C LYS A 70 -6.41 17.61 -29.79
N ASP A 71 -6.67 18.80 -29.25
CA ASP A 71 -6.73 20.03 -30.01
C ASP A 71 -5.93 21.14 -29.31
N LEU A 72 -5.06 21.80 -30.06
CA LEU A 72 -4.36 23.01 -29.63
C LEU A 72 -5.07 24.22 -30.24
N TYR A 73 -5.72 25.03 -29.41
CA TYR A 73 -6.39 26.23 -29.87
C TYR A 73 -5.47 27.45 -29.75
N THR A 74 -5.20 28.10 -30.87
CA THR A 74 -4.55 29.42 -30.87
C THR A 74 -5.59 30.48 -30.51
N ILE A 75 -5.59 30.90 -29.25
CA ILE A 75 -6.49 31.94 -28.74
C ILE A 75 -5.67 33.23 -28.53
N HIS A 76 -6.14 34.33 -29.12
CA HIS A 76 -5.50 35.62 -28.93
C HIS A 76 -5.56 36.03 -27.44
N THR A 77 -4.43 36.47 -26.87
CA THR A 77 -4.29 36.72 -25.43
C THR A 77 -5.25 37.78 -24.89
N SER A 78 -5.76 38.68 -25.73
CA SER A 78 -6.81 39.64 -25.35
C SER A 78 -8.14 38.99 -24.93
N GLN A 79 -8.36 37.72 -25.29
CA GLN A 79 -9.54 36.96 -24.88
C GLN A 79 -9.37 36.34 -23.47
N PHE A 80 -8.17 36.41 -22.90
CA PHE A 80 -7.91 35.84 -21.58
C PHE A 80 -8.55 36.74 -20.52
N LYS A 81 -9.62 36.26 -19.88
CA LYS A 81 -10.34 37.02 -18.84
C LYS A 81 -9.79 36.82 -17.42
N LYS A 82 -9.28 35.62 -17.10
CA LYS A 82 -8.83 35.24 -15.76
C LYS A 82 -7.63 34.29 -15.86
N ASN A 83 -6.64 34.47 -14.98
CA ASN A 83 -5.53 33.53 -14.79
C ASN A 83 -6.02 32.28 -14.04
N TYR A 84 -5.40 31.11 -14.25
CA TYR A 84 -5.72 29.81 -13.65
C TYR A 84 -6.07 29.87 -12.16
N ALA A 85 -5.30 30.60 -11.35
CA ALA A 85 -5.55 30.76 -9.91
C ALA A 85 -6.90 31.44 -9.56
N LYS A 86 -7.49 32.16 -10.53
CA LYS A 86 -8.76 32.89 -10.43
C LYS A 86 -9.82 32.33 -11.38
N THR A 87 -9.52 31.28 -12.14
CA THR A 87 -10.44 30.70 -13.12
C THR A 87 -11.52 29.91 -12.38
N GLN A 88 -12.77 30.26 -12.68
CA GLN A 88 -13.95 29.59 -12.19
C GLN A 88 -14.79 29.20 -13.40
N ILE A 89 -15.25 27.95 -13.44
CA ILE A 89 -16.25 27.47 -14.40
C ILE A 89 -17.58 27.50 -13.65
N ASN A 90 -18.60 28.17 -14.20
CA ASN A 90 -19.92 28.38 -13.57
C ASN A 90 -19.89 28.99 -12.15
N GLY A 91 -18.83 29.71 -11.78
CA GLY A 91 -18.66 30.31 -10.45
C GLY A 91 -17.88 29.45 -9.45
N TYR A 92 -17.58 28.21 -9.82
CA TYR A 92 -16.85 27.22 -9.01
C TYR A 92 -15.43 27.00 -9.55
N LYS A 93 -14.48 26.63 -8.69
CA LYS A 93 -13.13 26.23 -9.12
C LYS A 93 -13.21 24.99 -10.02
N LEU A 94 -12.23 24.78 -10.90
CA LEU A 94 -12.18 23.59 -11.78
C LEU A 94 -12.28 22.28 -10.97
N SER A 95 -11.69 22.25 -9.77
CA SER A 95 -11.81 21.12 -8.83
C SER A 95 -13.26 20.88 -8.39
N GLU A 96 -14.02 21.94 -8.13
CA GLU A 96 -15.42 21.91 -7.70
C GLU A 96 -16.36 21.49 -8.85
N GLU A 97 -16.09 21.90 -10.10
CA GLU A 97 -16.88 21.48 -11.28
C GLU A 97 -16.63 20.03 -11.69
N CYS A 98 -15.42 19.51 -11.48
CA CYS A 98 -15.16 18.07 -11.61
C CYS A 98 -15.72 17.25 -10.43
N ALA A 99 -16.48 17.87 -9.51
CA ALA A 99 -16.95 17.29 -8.25
C ALA A 99 -15.82 16.57 -7.48
N ASP A 100 -14.62 17.15 -7.57
CA ASP A 100 -13.36 16.59 -7.10
C ASP A 100 -13.18 15.11 -7.48
N ALA A 101 -13.42 14.72 -8.75
CA ALA A 101 -13.24 13.34 -9.15
C ALA A 101 -12.90 13.14 -10.62
N PHE A 102 -12.16 12.06 -10.89
CA PHE A 102 -11.98 11.50 -12.23
C PHE A 102 -12.88 10.29 -12.42
N TYR A 103 -13.22 9.97 -13.67
CA TYR A 103 -13.93 8.75 -14.02
C TYR A 103 -13.00 7.89 -14.88
N GLU A 104 -12.62 6.73 -14.36
CA GLU A 104 -11.93 5.69 -15.12
C GLU A 104 -12.97 4.89 -15.89
N HIS A 105 -12.83 4.85 -17.22
CA HIS A 105 -13.71 4.09 -18.10
C HIS A 105 -13.02 2.80 -18.52
N ASP A 106 -13.66 1.65 -18.30
CA ASP A 106 -13.08 0.33 -18.61
C ASP A 106 -13.28 -0.11 -20.08
N GLY A 107 -13.86 0.77 -20.92
CA GLY A 107 -14.21 0.47 -22.32
C GLY A 107 -15.39 -0.50 -22.49
N LYS A 108 -15.95 -1.03 -21.39
CA LYS A 108 -17.13 -1.92 -21.37
C LYS A 108 -18.37 -1.22 -20.81
N GLY A 109 -18.30 0.10 -20.62
CA GLY A 109 -19.40 0.93 -20.14
C GLY A 109 -19.41 1.14 -18.62
N ASN A 110 -18.49 0.53 -17.86
CA ASN A 110 -18.38 0.82 -16.43
C ASN A 110 -17.50 2.03 -16.19
N GLN A 111 -17.93 2.87 -15.26
CA GLN A 111 -17.21 4.06 -14.82
C GLN A 111 -16.84 3.90 -13.35
N LYS A 112 -15.56 4.04 -13.03
CA LYS A 112 -15.07 4.08 -11.65
C LYS A 112 -14.70 5.51 -11.28
N LYS A 113 -15.42 6.06 -10.30
CA LYS A 113 -15.12 7.37 -9.73
C LYS A 113 -13.85 7.29 -8.88
N ILE A 114 -12.85 8.10 -9.20
CA ILE A 114 -11.61 8.31 -8.44
C ILE A 114 -11.73 9.67 -7.76
N GLN A 115 -11.86 9.68 -6.44
CA GLN A 115 -11.99 10.92 -5.67
C GLN A 115 -10.64 11.66 -5.59
N LEU A 116 -10.70 12.96 -5.82
CA LEU A 116 -9.64 13.94 -5.64
C LEU A 116 -9.96 14.82 -4.43
N PRO A 117 -8.94 15.48 -3.83
CA PRO A 117 -7.55 15.03 -3.86
C PRO A 117 -7.42 13.60 -3.29
N ASN A 118 -6.33 12.88 -3.62
CA ASN A 118 -6.07 11.56 -3.05
C ASN A 118 -6.35 11.59 -1.53
N PRO A 119 -7.28 10.76 -1.00
CA PRO A 119 -7.69 10.81 0.41
C PRO A 119 -6.53 10.70 1.40
N TRP A 120 -5.47 9.99 1.00
CA TRP A 120 -4.26 9.83 1.80
C TRP A 120 -3.51 11.13 2.02
N ARG A 121 -3.69 12.15 1.17
CA ARG A 121 -3.12 13.48 1.41
C ARG A 121 -3.63 14.10 2.70
N LYS A 122 -4.93 13.94 2.99
CA LYS A 122 -5.52 14.48 4.22
C LYS A 122 -5.07 13.67 5.44
N LYS A 123 -4.92 12.35 5.30
CA LYS A 123 -4.46 11.46 6.37
C LYS A 123 -2.98 11.66 6.71
N ALA A 124 -2.17 11.88 5.69
CA ALA A 124 -0.73 12.11 5.84
C ALA A 124 -0.43 13.45 6.52
N ASP A 125 -1.28 14.47 6.33
CA ASP A 125 -1.10 15.80 6.91
C ASP A 125 0.33 16.36 6.71
N GLY A 126 0.85 16.20 5.50
CA GLY A 126 2.21 16.60 5.13
C GLY A 126 3.31 15.58 5.45
N ARG A 127 3.03 14.48 6.15
CA ARG A 127 4.00 13.42 6.42
C ARG A 127 4.27 12.54 5.19
N VAL A 128 5.48 11.99 5.11
CA VAL A 128 5.82 10.96 4.12
C VAL A 128 5.05 9.68 4.44
N ILE A 129 4.45 9.07 3.42
CA ILE A 129 3.77 7.78 3.58
C ILE A 129 4.77 6.65 3.34
N ARG A 130 4.99 5.80 4.35
CA ARG A 130 5.82 4.59 4.23
C ARG A 130 4.93 3.36 4.12
N ASN A 131 4.98 2.67 3.00
CA ASN A 131 4.27 1.41 2.81
C ASN A 131 5.13 0.23 3.29
N VAL A 132 4.71 -0.41 4.37
CA VAL A 132 5.46 -1.44 5.11
C VAL A 132 4.63 -2.74 5.14
N PRO A 133 4.61 -3.52 4.05
CA PRO A 133 3.95 -4.82 4.05
C PRO A 133 4.70 -5.80 4.97
N ILE A 134 3.97 -6.66 5.66
CA ILE A 134 4.54 -7.62 6.60
C ILE A 134 4.20 -9.07 6.22
N THR A 135 5.11 -9.98 6.54
CA THR A 135 4.85 -11.43 6.54
C THR A 135 4.57 -11.83 7.97
N LEU A 136 3.36 -12.33 8.24
CA LEU A 136 2.93 -12.74 9.58
C LEU A 136 3.21 -14.23 9.77
N TYR A 137 3.74 -14.60 10.93
CA TYR A 137 4.07 -15.96 11.31
C TYR A 137 3.32 -16.32 12.59
N ALA A 138 2.81 -17.55 12.65
CA ALA A 138 2.29 -18.13 13.88
C ALA A 138 2.95 -19.49 14.12
N THR A 139 3.53 -19.65 15.30
CA THR A 139 4.17 -20.90 15.69
C THR A 139 3.63 -21.38 17.02
N ASP A 140 3.58 -22.70 17.15
CA ASP A 140 3.24 -23.38 18.40
C ASP A 140 4.53 -23.81 19.10
N THR A 141 4.91 -23.04 20.11
CA THR A 141 6.12 -23.28 20.92
C THR A 141 5.75 -23.85 22.27
N SER A 142 6.41 -24.94 22.69
CA SER A 142 6.23 -25.49 24.05
C SER A 142 7.36 -25.03 24.96
N GLY A 143 7.02 -24.45 26.12
CA GLY A 143 7.98 -23.85 27.04
C GLY A 143 8.98 -24.81 27.72
N ASN A 144 8.70 -26.12 27.83
CA ASN A 144 9.71 -27.18 28.09
C ASN A 144 9.10 -28.61 28.06
N ILE A 145 9.95 -29.60 27.75
CA ILE A 145 9.86 -31.08 27.85
C ILE A 145 8.72 -31.83 27.09
N SER A 146 7.55 -31.26 26.80
CA SER A 146 6.64 -31.88 25.81
C SER A 146 5.58 -30.93 25.25
N LYS A 147 5.28 -31.07 23.94
CA LYS A 147 4.22 -30.32 23.22
C LYS A 147 2.82 -30.51 23.81
N LYS A 148 2.60 -31.51 24.67
CA LYS A 148 1.26 -31.91 25.13
C LYS A 148 0.71 -31.08 26.30
N PHE A 149 1.56 -30.44 27.11
CA PHE A 149 1.11 -29.93 28.43
C PHE A 149 1.30 -28.42 28.68
N ASN A 150 2.06 -27.71 27.85
CA ASN A 150 2.17 -26.24 27.97
C ASN A 150 2.37 -25.59 26.60
N LYS A 151 1.26 -25.52 25.85
CA LYS A 151 1.18 -24.98 24.49
C LYS A 151 1.17 -23.46 24.54
N HIS A 152 2.16 -22.80 23.95
CA HIS A 152 2.17 -21.35 23.77
C HIS A 152 2.07 -21.04 22.28
N ILE A 153 1.01 -20.34 21.89
CA ILE A 153 0.85 -19.83 20.53
C ILE A 153 1.49 -18.46 20.48
N SER A 154 2.48 -18.30 19.61
CA SER A 154 3.23 -17.05 19.47
C SER A 154 3.13 -16.53 18.03
N PHE A 155 2.90 -15.23 17.90
CA PHE A 155 2.84 -14.50 16.64
C PHE A 155 4.06 -13.60 16.48
N TYR A 156 4.62 -13.63 15.28
CA TYR A 156 5.77 -12.81 14.88
C TYR A 156 5.51 -12.21 13.49
N PHE A 157 6.23 -11.17 13.10
CA PHE A 157 6.26 -10.72 11.73
C PHE A 157 7.67 -10.37 11.26
N THR A 158 7.88 -10.45 9.95
CA THR A 158 9.06 -9.87 9.28
C THR A 158 8.60 -8.87 8.22
N LEU A 159 9.46 -7.92 7.86
CA LEU A 159 9.19 -7.02 6.75
C LEU A 159 9.17 -7.81 5.43
N SER A 160 8.08 -7.68 4.67
CA SER A 160 7.96 -8.37 3.39
C SER A 160 8.89 -7.78 2.35
N GLY A 161 9.58 -8.65 1.60
CA GLY A 161 10.48 -8.25 0.51
C GLY A 161 11.96 -8.29 0.88
N LEU A 162 12.28 -8.56 2.16
CA LEU A 162 13.65 -8.90 2.55
C LEU A 162 14.08 -10.22 1.87
N PRO A 163 15.32 -10.31 1.37
CA PRO A 163 15.86 -11.57 0.89
C PRO A 163 15.98 -12.59 2.05
N PRO A 164 15.86 -13.90 1.77
CA PRO A 164 15.79 -14.93 2.83
C PRO A 164 16.94 -14.89 3.85
N ASN A 165 18.15 -14.56 3.42
CA ASN A 165 19.32 -14.44 4.29
C ASN A 165 19.22 -13.29 5.30
N LEU A 166 18.42 -12.26 5.00
CA LEU A 166 18.12 -11.16 5.92
C LEU A 166 16.87 -11.46 6.73
N SER A 167 15.79 -11.94 6.11
CA SER A 167 14.54 -12.24 6.83
C SER A 167 14.68 -13.31 7.90
N ASN A 168 15.65 -14.23 7.75
CA ASN A 168 15.92 -15.29 8.71
C ASN A 168 16.84 -14.86 9.87
N GLN A 169 17.28 -13.59 9.90
CA GLN A 169 18.03 -13.06 11.04
C GLN A 169 17.06 -12.64 12.14
N GLU A 170 17.37 -12.98 13.39
CA GLU A 170 16.53 -12.68 14.56
C GLU A 170 16.18 -11.19 14.65
N TYR A 171 17.12 -10.30 14.28
CA TYR A 171 16.91 -8.85 14.23
C TYR A 171 15.71 -8.43 13.36
N ASN A 172 15.42 -9.15 12.27
CA ASN A 172 14.32 -8.85 11.35
C ASN A 172 13.02 -9.61 11.70
N CYS A 173 13.01 -10.34 12.82
CA CYS A 173 11.86 -11.07 13.33
C CYS A 173 11.29 -10.35 14.56
N HIS A 174 10.09 -9.79 14.41
CA HIS A 174 9.47 -8.96 15.43
C HIS A 174 8.33 -9.71 16.12
N PHE A 175 8.38 -9.76 17.44
CA PHE A 175 7.34 -10.37 18.27
C PHE A 175 6.07 -9.50 18.30
N LEU A 176 4.89 -10.13 18.24
CA LEU A 176 3.60 -9.47 18.42
C LEU A 176 2.93 -9.86 19.73
N SER A 177 2.70 -11.16 19.91
CA SER A 177 1.95 -11.66 21.06
C SER A 177 2.20 -13.14 21.29
N THR A 178 2.03 -13.58 22.53
CA THR A 178 2.03 -15.00 22.92
C THR A 178 0.95 -15.25 23.95
N SER A 179 0.29 -16.40 23.85
CA SER A 179 -0.65 -16.84 24.88
C SER A 179 -0.65 -18.36 25.03
N ASN A 180 -0.78 -18.80 26.28
CA ASN A 180 -1.13 -20.17 26.63
C ASN A 180 -2.60 -20.33 27.03
N ARG A 181 -3.39 -19.25 26.95
CA ARG A 181 -4.83 -19.23 27.30
C ARG A 181 -5.71 -18.97 26.10
N ALA A 182 -5.26 -18.12 25.18
CA ALA A 182 -5.98 -17.78 23.96
C ALA A 182 -5.58 -18.72 22.83
N THR A 183 -6.57 -19.10 22.03
CA THR A 183 -6.43 -19.82 20.77
C THR A 183 -5.73 -18.95 19.71
N GLY A 184 -5.23 -19.59 18.65
CA GLY A 184 -4.55 -18.87 17.57
C GLY A 184 -5.46 -17.86 16.89
N LEU A 185 -6.74 -18.21 16.71
CA LEU A 185 -7.74 -17.32 16.12
C LEU A 185 -8.11 -16.13 17.01
N GLU A 186 -8.17 -16.31 18.33
CA GLU A 186 -8.42 -15.19 19.25
C GLU A 186 -7.30 -14.14 19.17
N ILE A 187 -6.04 -14.58 19.17
CA ILE A 187 -4.90 -13.69 19.00
C ILE A 187 -4.89 -13.07 17.59
N ALA A 188 -5.10 -13.88 16.55
CA ALA A 188 -5.14 -13.42 15.16
C ALA A 188 -6.25 -12.39 14.92
N SER A 189 -7.41 -12.53 15.57
CA SER A 189 -8.53 -11.60 15.43
C SER A 189 -8.15 -10.17 15.82
N GLN A 190 -7.39 -10.01 16.91
CA GLN A 190 -6.89 -8.72 17.37
C GLN A 190 -5.85 -8.15 16.41
N ILE A 191 -4.89 -8.98 15.98
CA ILE A 191 -3.86 -8.59 15.00
C ILE A 191 -4.52 -8.14 13.69
N VAL A 192 -5.50 -8.87 13.17
CA VAL A 192 -6.22 -8.52 11.93
C VAL A 192 -7.01 -7.22 12.10
N ALA A 193 -7.66 -7.00 13.24
CA ALA A 193 -8.37 -5.76 13.52
C ALA A 193 -7.41 -4.56 13.50
N GLU A 194 -6.26 -4.68 14.15
CA GLU A 194 -5.25 -3.62 14.20
C GLU A 194 -4.60 -3.38 12.83
N MET A 195 -4.23 -4.45 12.11
CA MET A 195 -3.69 -4.35 10.76
C MET A 195 -4.69 -3.71 9.79
N ASN A 196 -5.98 -4.04 9.87
CA ASN A 196 -7.01 -3.39 9.08
C ASN A 196 -7.12 -1.89 9.39
N ASN A 197 -6.96 -1.50 10.66
CA ASN A 197 -6.91 -0.10 11.05
C ASN A 197 -5.69 0.60 10.45
N ILE A 198 -4.50 -0.01 10.55
CA ILE A 198 -3.26 0.52 9.96
C ILE A 198 -3.38 0.64 8.43
N THR A 199 -3.96 -0.35 7.74
CA THR A 199 -4.17 -0.27 6.29
C THR A 199 -5.13 0.85 5.90
N ARG A 200 -6.15 1.13 6.73
CA ARG A 200 -7.18 2.14 6.42
C ARG A 200 -6.75 3.54 6.82
N GLU A 201 -6.28 3.72 8.05
CA GLU A 201 -6.02 5.03 8.65
C GLU A 201 -4.54 5.39 8.69
N GLY A 202 -3.66 4.39 8.61
CA GLY A 202 -2.22 4.56 8.86
C GLY A 202 -1.90 4.68 10.35
N LEU A 203 -0.61 4.61 10.66
CA LEU A 203 -0.03 4.75 11.99
C LEU A 203 1.08 5.80 11.91
N ILE A 204 1.12 6.74 12.86
CA ILE A 204 2.23 7.69 12.93
C ILE A 204 3.43 6.98 13.55
N ALA A 205 4.58 7.06 12.89
CA ALA A 205 5.85 6.56 13.38
C ALA A 205 6.96 7.59 13.11
N PHE A 206 8.13 7.38 13.71
CA PHE A 206 9.31 8.20 13.47
C PHE A 206 10.32 7.44 12.60
N ASP A 207 10.73 8.04 11.49
CA ASP A 207 11.77 7.48 10.62
C ASP A 207 13.13 8.04 11.05
N SER A 208 13.97 7.19 11.65
CA SER A 208 15.30 7.57 12.14
C SER A 208 16.28 7.94 11.03
N THR A 209 16.03 7.55 9.79
CA THR A 209 16.90 7.87 8.66
C THR A 209 16.63 9.29 8.17
N SER A 210 15.36 9.66 8.04
CA SER A 210 14.94 11.00 7.62
C SER A 210 14.79 11.99 8.78
N MET A 211 14.80 11.52 10.02
CA MET A 211 14.57 12.30 11.25
C MET A 211 13.25 13.07 11.22
N LYS A 212 12.21 12.48 10.62
CA LYS A 212 10.88 13.07 10.43
C LYS A 212 9.79 12.10 10.91
N GLU A 213 8.63 12.64 11.29
CA GLU A 213 7.43 11.84 11.45
C GLU A 213 6.93 11.35 10.09
N VAL A 214 6.55 10.08 10.02
CA VAL A 214 6.03 9.43 8.83
C VAL A 214 4.69 8.76 9.13
N LEU A 215 3.84 8.67 8.11
CA LEU A 215 2.61 7.86 8.18
C LEU A 215 2.92 6.48 7.62
N VAL A 216 3.00 5.48 8.49
CA VAL A 216 3.16 4.08 8.12
C VAL A 216 1.81 3.50 7.75
N THR A 217 1.73 2.89 6.57
CA THR A 217 0.62 2.04 6.15
C THR A 217 1.20 0.70 5.73
N GLY A 218 0.38 -0.35 5.75
CA GLY A 218 0.85 -1.68 5.42
C GLY A 218 -0.27 -2.69 5.45
N MET A 219 -0.01 -3.85 4.87
CA MET A 219 -0.91 -4.99 4.89
C MET A 219 -0.15 -6.26 5.23
N VAL A 220 -0.86 -7.26 5.73
CA VAL A 220 -0.33 -8.62 5.83
C VAL A 220 -0.24 -9.17 4.40
N LYS A 221 0.97 -9.31 3.88
CA LYS A 221 1.22 -9.79 2.52
C LYS A 221 1.13 -11.32 2.43
N CYS A 222 1.55 -12.00 3.50
CA CYS A 222 1.52 -13.44 3.61
C CYS A 222 1.36 -13.84 5.08
N PHE A 223 0.66 -14.95 5.32
CA PHE A 223 0.57 -15.61 6.61
C PHE A 223 1.22 -16.99 6.51
N LEU A 224 2.12 -17.28 7.44
CA LEU A 224 2.84 -18.54 7.53
C LEU A 224 2.54 -19.17 8.89
N GLY A 225 1.99 -20.38 8.87
CA GLY A 225 1.66 -21.13 10.09
C GLY A 225 2.22 -22.53 10.01
N ASP A 226 2.62 -23.07 11.16
CA ASP A 226 2.89 -24.50 11.28
C ASP A 226 1.61 -25.29 10.97
N SER A 227 1.75 -26.56 10.57
CA SER A 227 0.68 -27.37 9.95
C SER A 227 -0.66 -27.33 10.71
N LEU A 228 -0.64 -27.29 12.05
CA LEU A 228 -1.86 -27.18 12.86
C LEU A 228 -2.54 -25.80 12.77
N LEU A 229 -1.77 -24.71 12.86
CA LEU A 229 -2.29 -23.34 12.79
C LEU A 229 -2.71 -22.97 11.36
N HIS A 230 -1.98 -23.47 10.36
CA HIS A 230 -2.40 -23.35 8.97
C HIS A 230 -3.75 -24.05 8.74
N THR A 231 -3.92 -25.27 9.28
CA THR A 231 -5.18 -26.04 9.18
C THR A 231 -6.34 -25.35 9.90
N GLU A 232 -6.11 -24.74 11.06
CA GLU A 232 -7.12 -23.97 11.82
C GLU A 232 -7.62 -22.74 11.03
N VAL A 233 -6.69 -21.99 10.44
CA VAL A 233 -7.01 -20.80 9.65
C VAL A 233 -7.71 -21.15 8.34
N THR A 234 -7.26 -22.18 7.61
CA THR A 234 -7.84 -22.53 6.29
C THR A 234 -9.16 -23.29 6.36
N ASN A 235 -9.49 -23.92 7.49
CA ASN A 235 -10.76 -24.64 7.67
C ASN A 235 -11.87 -23.80 8.30
N THR A 236 -11.59 -22.53 8.66
CA THR A 236 -12.62 -21.61 9.12
C THR A 236 -13.44 -21.16 7.91
N PRO A 237 -14.77 -21.38 7.87
CA PRO A 237 -15.60 -20.91 6.76
C PRO A 237 -15.51 -19.38 6.69
N ASN A 238 -14.98 -18.85 5.59
CA ASN A 238 -15.00 -17.41 5.35
C ASN A 238 -16.40 -17.01 4.85
N PRO A 239 -17.20 -16.22 5.60
CA PRO A 239 -18.51 -15.77 5.13
C PRO A 239 -18.40 -14.67 4.05
N GLY A 240 -17.20 -14.14 3.81
CA GLY A 240 -16.90 -13.28 2.67
C GLY A 240 -16.32 -14.09 1.51
N SER A 241 -16.56 -13.65 0.28
CA SER A 241 -15.95 -14.18 -0.93
C SER A 241 -14.42 -14.17 -0.83
N SER A 242 -13.84 -15.29 -0.39
CA SER A 242 -12.41 -15.52 -0.44
C SER A 242 -12.01 -15.61 -1.90
N SER A 243 -11.37 -14.57 -2.43
CA SER A 243 -10.55 -14.71 -3.64
C SER A 243 -9.26 -15.45 -3.27
N ASN A 244 -9.39 -16.75 -3.04
CA ASN A 244 -8.28 -17.66 -3.29
C ASN A 244 -8.04 -17.70 -4.81
N PRO A 245 -6.79 -17.92 -5.26
CA PRO A 245 -6.45 -17.93 -6.69
C PRO A 245 -7.23 -18.96 -7.50
#